data_AF-A0A9E2XB84-F1
#
_entry.id   AF-A0A9E2XB84-F1
#
_cell.length_a   1.000
_cell.length_b   1.000
_cell.length_c   1.000
_cell.angle_alpha   90.00
_cell.angle_beta   90.00
_cell.angle_gamma   90.00
#
_symmetry.space_group_name_H-M   'P 1'
#
loop_
_entity.id
_entity.type
_entity.pdbx_description
1 polymer ?
#
loop_
_entity_poly.entity_id
_entity_poly.type
_entity_poly.pdbx_seq_one_letter_code
_entity_poly.pdbx_strand_id
1 'polypeptide(L)'
;MKVEAYEIFRCDAGWRTFSFLKLVADEGLVGWSEYNESFGSPGLSAAIETLMPSVLGMDPMDIELVNAVLATRSVQSRGGIARQAVGAIENALLDLKGKALGVPVYQLFGGKLRERIPVYWSHCGSYRMRNPDIVKTPPVRTYDDMTRLGAEVKARGFRALKTNTALEIDAKLEAYRPGFVVGRGFPERNWDDFIATSAAKTVEAFRAGCGPDIGIMLDTNFHFRTEGFRRIAEAVGPAKLTWLELDMHDPQSIALIRRDAPCPIASGETLLERRDFRPYFEHYAFDTAIVDVIWNGFAESLKIAAL
;
A
#
# COMPACT_ATOMS: atom_id res chain seq x y z
N MET A 1 -23.54 20.02 -15.33
CA MET A 1 -22.13 19.73 -15.09
C MET A 1 -21.59 18.68 -16.04
N LYS A 2 -20.46 18.97 -16.69
CA LYS A 2 -19.71 18.05 -17.55
C LYS A 2 -18.23 18.18 -17.27
N VAL A 3 -17.47 17.10 -17.42
CA VAL A 3 -16.00 17.16 -17.40
C VAL A 3 -15.53 17.85 -18.69
N GLU A 4 -14.98 19.06 -18.58
CA GLU A 4 -14.56 19.88 -19.71
C GLU A 4 -13.07 19.67 -20.05
N ALA A 5 -12.22 19.54 -19.03
CA ALA A 5 -10.78 19.40 -19.21
C ALA A 5 -10.13 18.55 -18.12
N TYR A 6 -8.88 18.17 -18.36
CA TYR A 6 -8.03 17.53 -17.36
C TYR A 6 -6.59 18.02 -17.46
N GLU A 7 -5.88 17.94 -16.35
CA GLU A 7 -4.46 18.25 -16.27
C GLU A 7 -3.77 17.22 -15.37
N ILE A 8 -2.56 16.78 -15.76
CA ILE A 8 -1.70 15.94 -14.93
C ILE A 8 -0.58 16.79 -14.36
N PHE A 9 -0.43 16.73 -13.04
CA PHE A 9 0.66 17.40 -12.32
C PHE A 9 1.64 16.36 -11.80
N ARG A 10 2.92 16.74 -11.77
CA ARG A 10 3.98 15.98 -11.14
C ARG A 10 4.84 16.90 -10.30
N CYS A 11 5.22 16.46 -9.10
CA CYS A 11 6.19 17.18 -8.29
C CYS A 11 7.20 16.25 -7.63
N ASP A 12 8.37 16.81 -7.35
CA ASP A 12 9.44 16.11 -6.65
C ASP A 12 9.05 15.82 -5.19
N ALA A 13 9.21 14.57 -4.78
CA ALA A 13 9.05 14.12 -3.40
C ALA A 13 10.36 13.51 -2.85
N GLY A 14 11.51 13.93 -3.40
CA GLY A 14 12.86 13.59 -2.99
C GLY A 14 13.39 12.33 -3.64
N TRP A 15 12.89 11.16 -3.24
CA TRP A 15 13.32 9.86 -3.82
C TRP A 15 12.27 9.24 -4.74
N ARG A 16 11.18 9.96 -5.01
CA ARG A 16 10.06 9.56 -5.87
C ARG A 16 9.35 10.79 -6.39
N THR A 17 8.43 10.59 -7.32
CA THR A 17 7.55 11.63 -7.86
C THR A 17 6.15 11.44 -7.33
N PHE A 18 5.52 12.52 -6.87
CA PHE A 18 4.07 12.54 -6.67
C PHE A 18 3.39 12.98 -7.95
N SER A 19 2.30 12.30 -8.31
CA SER A 19 1.52 12.57 -9.51
C SER A 19 0.07 12.83 -9.13
N PHE A 20 -0.55 13.83 -9.76
CA PHE A 20 -1.93 14.20 -9.49
C PHE A 20 -2.71 14.33 -10.79
N LEU A 21 -3.96 13.89 -10.77
CA LEU A 21 -4.94 14.16 -11.82
C LEU A 21 -5.89 15.24 -11.33
N LYS A 22 -6.06 16.28 -12.14
CA LYS A 22 -7.04 17.35 -11.96
C LYS A 22 -8.11 17.21 -13.03
N LEU A 23 -9.37 17.11 -12.63
CA LEU A 23 -10.52 17.20 -13.53
C LEU A 23 -11.20 18.54 -13.36
N VAL A 24 -11.52 19.22 -14.47
CA VAL A 24 -12.18 20.53 -14.49
C VAL A 24 -13.57 20.36 -15.10
N ALA A 25 -14.60 20.78 -14.38
CA ALA A 25 -15.97 20.83 -14.87
C ALA A 25 -16.25 22.14 -15.61
N ASP A 26 -17.23 22.11 -16.52
CA ASP A 26 -17.76 23.28 -17.28
C ASP A 26 -18.25 24.44 -16.39
N GLU A 27 -18.61 24.13 -15.15
CA GLU A 27 -19.02 25.11 -14.13
C GLU A 27 -17.83 25.59 -13.25
N GLY A 28 -16.59 25.28 -13.64
CA GLY A 28 -15.35 25.71 -12.99
C GLY A 28 -14.94 24.91 -11.74
N LEU A 29 -15.76 23.95 -11.30
CA LEU A 29 -15.40 23.06 -10.20
C LEU A 29 -14.26 22.12 -10.58
N VAL A 30 -13.43 21.78 -9.59
CA VAL A 30 -12.24 20.96 -9.78
C VAL A 30 -12.22 19.78 -8.81
N GLY A 31 -12.06 18.58 -9.38
CA GLY A 31 -11.76 17.34 -8.66
C GLY A 31 -10.29 16.96 -8.75
N TRP A 32 -9.75 16.38 -7.69
CA TRP A 32 -8.37 15.95 -7.58
C TRP A 32 -8.25 14.50 -7.14
N SER A 33 -7.23 13.83 -7.67
CA SER A 33 -6.70 12.59 -7.09
C SER A 33 -5.18 12.59 -7.12
N GLU A 34 -4.56 11.98 -6.12
CA GLU A 34 -3.16 11.55 -6.20
C GLU A 34 -3.08 10.13 -6.76
N TYR A 35 -2.05 9.84 -7.55
CA TYR A 35 -1.70 8.48 -7.99
C TYR A 35 -0.18 8.31 -8.00
N ASN A 36 0.31 7.06 -8.09
CA ASN A 36 1.75 6.76 -8.00
C ASN A 36 2.26 6.01 -9.23
N GLU A 37 3.33 6.51 -9.86
CA GLU A 37 4.03 5.83 -10.95
C GLU A 37 5.45 5.38 -10.58
N SER A 38 5.93 5.78 -9.41
CA SER A 38 7.31 5.55 -8.97
C SER A 38 7.55 4.12 -8.48
N PHE A 39 6.49 3.39 -8.12
CA PHE A 39 6.57 2.03 -7.58
C PHE A 39 5.70 1.08 -8.42
N GLY A 40 6.33 0.34 -9.33
CA GLY A 40 5.68 -0.78 -10.05
C GLY A 40 4.70 -0.39 -11.16
N SER A 41 4.44 0.90 -11.37
CA SER A 41 3.42 1.40 -12.31
C SER A 41 3.95 2.40 -13.35
N PRO A 42 5.08 2.14 -14.04
CA PRO A 42 5.56 3.04 -15.10
C PRO A 42 4.52 3.14 -16.23
N GLY A 43 4.23 4.36 -16.67
CA GLY A 43 3.30 4.63 -17.77
C GLY A 43 1.84 4.86 -17.37
N LEU A 44 1.54 4.94 -16.07
CA LEU A 44 0.18 5.15 -15.56
C LEU A 44 -0.44 6.49 -16.03
N SER A 45 0.32 7.58 -16.13
CA SER A 45 -0.08 8.85 -16.72
C SER A 45 -0.54 8.68 -18.16
N ALA A 46 0.22 7.93 -18.97
CA ALA A 46 -0.15 7.70 -20.36
C ALA A 46 -1.43 6.85 -20.47
N ALA A 47 -1.63 5.91 -19.54
CA ALA A 47 -2.88 5.18 -19.43
C ALA A 47 -4.06 6.09 -19.06
N ILE A 48 -3.88 7.02 -18.11
CA ILE A 48 -4.89 8.05 -17.76
C ILE A 48 -5.20 8.90 -18.99
N GLU A 49 -4.19 9.47 -19.65
CA GLU A 49 -4.33 10.30 -20.86
C GLU A 49 -5.07 9.57 -21.98
N THR A 50 -4.82 8.27 -22.16
CA THR A 50 -5.48 7.46 -23.18
C THR A 50 -6.96 7.22 -22.86
N LEU A 51 -7.33 7.15 -21.58
CA LEU A 51 -8.71 6.92 -21.14
C LEU A 51 -9.54 8.21 -21.07
N MET A 52 -8.91 9.35 -20.80
CA MET A 52 -9.60 10.64 -20.63
C MET A 52 -10.51 11.08 -21.80
N PRO A 53 -10.19 10.82 -23.08
CA PRO A 53 -11.12 11.10 -24.18
C PRO A 53 -12.48 10.42 -24.06
N SER A 54 -12.58 9.32 -23.32
CA SER A 54 -13.87 8.66 -23.03
C SER A 54 -14.64 9.31 -21.88
N VAL A 55 -14.03 10.21 -21.12
CA VAL A 55 -14.58 10.88 -19.93
C VAL A 55 -14.97 12.33 -20.22
N LEU A 56 -14.27 13.00 -21.14
CA LEU A 56 -14.59 14.37 -21.55
C LEU A 56 -16.03 14.47 -22.08
N GLY A 57 -16.77 15.46 -21.58
CA GLY A 57 -18.18 15.69 -21.89
C GLY A 57 -19.16 14.84 -21.11
N MET A 58 -18.72 13.84 -20.33
CA MET A 58 -19.58 13.07 -19.43
C MET A 58 -19.95 13.89 -18.18
N ASP A 59 -21.10 13.59 -17.59
CA ASP A 59 -21.51 14.15 -16.31
C ASP A 59 -20.69 13.49 -15.17
N PRO A 60 -19.91 14.26 -14.38
CA PRO A 60 -19.12 13.70 -13.28
C PRO A 60 -19.98 13.18 -12.13
N MET A 61 -21.30 13.43 -12.13
CA MET A 61 -22.23 12.87 -11.17
C MET A 61 -22.52 11.39 -11.44
N ASP A 62 -22.34 10.92 -12.68
CA ASP A 62 -22.62 9.55 -13.14
C ASP A 62 -21.39 8.63 -13.04
N ILE A 63 -20.74 8.61 -11.87
CA ILE A 63 -19.45 7.91 -11.65
C ILE A 63 -19.49 6.43 -12.06
N GLU A 64 -20.56 5.70 -11.73
CA GLU A 64 -20.67 4.28 -12.12
C GLU A 64 -20.82 4.09 -13.64
N LEU A 65 -21.43 5.05 -14.36
CA LEU A 65 -21.47 5.03 -15.82
C LEU A 65 -20.06 5.27 -16.39
N VAL A 66 -19.33 6.27 -15.86
CA VAL A 66 -17.94 6.51 -16.26
C VAL A 66 -17.09 5.26 -16.03
N ASN A 67 -17.20 4.65 -14.85
CA ASN A 67 -16.52 3.39 -14.54
C ASN A 67 -16.88 2.27 -15.51
N ALA A 68 -18.14 2.09 -15.88
CA ALA A 68 -18.57 1.09 -16.84
C ALA A 68 -17.98 1.33 -18.24
N VAL A 69 -17.93 2.60 -18.69
CA VAL A 69 -17.29 3.00 -19.95
C VAL A 69 -15.80 2.67 -19.91
N LEU A 70 -15.10 3.09 -18.86
CA LEU A 70 -13.66 2.88 -18.71
C LEU A 70 -13.29 1.39 -18.60
N ALA A 71 -14.08 0.62 -17.85
CA ALA A 71 -13.92 -0.83 -17.76
C ALA A 71 -14.13 -1.51 -19.13
N THR A 72 -15.08 -1.02 -19.93
CA THR A 72 -15.31 -1.54 -21.29
C THR A 72 -14.13 -1.21 -22.22
N ARG A 73 -13.58 0.01 -22.13
CA ARG A 73 -12.43 0.44 -22.94
C ARG A 73 -11.15 -0.31 -22.60
N SER A 74 -10.99 -0.74 -21.36
CA SER A 74 -9.82 -1.45 -20.86
C SER A 74 -10.03 -2.97 -20.71
N VAL A 75 -11.14 -3.52 -21.20
CA VAL A 75 -11.57 -4.90 -20.90
C VAL A 75 -10.53 -5.97 -21.24
N GLN A 76 -9.75 -5.77 -22.31
CA GLN A 76 -8.71 -6.70 -22.76
C GLN A 76 -7.44 -6.67 -21.89
N SER A 77 -7.30 -5.66 -21.02
CA SER A 77 -6.14 -5.43 -20.16
C SER A 77 -6.53 -4.86 -18.79
N ARG A 78 -7.67 -5.31 -18.24
CA ARG A 78 -8.37 -4.75 -17.06
C ARG A 78 -7.49 -4.42 -15.85
N GLY A 79 -6.46 -5.24 -15.56
CA GLY A 79 -5.63 -5.12 -14.36
C GLY A 79 -4.45 -4.15 -14.48
N GLY A 80 -3.54 -4.21 -13.51
CA GLY A 80 -2.33 -3.39 -13.46
C GLY A 80 -2.60 -1.89 -13.62
N ILE A 81 -1.80 -1.24 -14.47
CA ILE A 81 -1.89 0.20 -14.72
C ILE A 81 -3.23 0.65 -15.30
N ALA A 82 -3.96 -0.23 -16.01
CA ALA A 82 -5.27 0.13 -16.54
C ALA A 82 -6.28 0.33 -15.41
N ARG A 83 -6.34 -0.59 -14.44
CA ARG A 83 -7.21 -0.41 -13.27
C ARG A 83 -6.79 0.80 -12.45
N GLN A 84 -5.49 0.99 -12.23
CA GLN A 84 -4.98 2.14 -11.50
C GLN A 84 -5.36 3.47 -12.16
N ALA A 85 -5.38 3.53 -13.50
CA ALA A 85 -5.83 4.71 -14.23
C ALA A 85 -7.32 4.97 -14.00
N VAL A 86 -8.15 3.91 -14.02
CA VAL A 86 -9.58 4.03 -13.65
C VAL A 86 -9.74 4.48 -12.21
N GLY A 87 -8.95 3.95 -11.27
CA GLY A 87 -8.98 4.35 -9.85
C GLY A 87 -8.63 5.82 -9.64
N ALA A 88 -7.61 6.35 -10.34
CA ALA A 88 -7.25 7.77 -10.31
C ALA A 88 -8.40 8.65 -10.83
N ILE A 89 -8.97 8.30 -11.99
CA ILE A 89 -10.11 9.04 -12.56
C ILE A 89 -11.33 8.98 -11.61
N GLU A 90 -11.67 7.81 -11.08
CA GLU A 90 -12.78 7.63 -10.13
C GLU A 90 -12.60 8.49 -8.87
N ASN A 91 -11.40 8.50 -8.29
CA ASN A 91 -11.11 9.31 -7.11
C ASN A 91 -11.22 10.83 -7.39
N ALA A 92 -10.77 11.29 -8.56
CA ALA A 92 -10.93 12.70 -8.95
C ALA A 92 -12.40 13.07 -9.19
N LEU A 93 -13.19 12.16 -9.78
CA LEU A 93 -14.63 12.34 -9.96
C LEU A 93 -15.37 12.38 -8.62
N LEU A 94 -14.97 11.55 -7.65
CA LEU A 94 -15.56 11.55 -6.30
C LEU A 94 -15.29 12.85 -5.54
N ASP A 95 -14.07 13.39 -5.63
CA ASP A 95 -13.75 14.71 -5.07
C ASP A 95 -14.60 15.81 -5.73
N LEU A 96 -14.73 15.78 -7.07
CA LEU A 96 -15.56 16.72 -7.81
C LEU A 96 -17.04 16.63 -7.39
N LYS A 97 -17.59 15.41 -7.31
CA LYS A 97 -18.98 15.15 -6.89
C LYS A 97 -19.24 15.60 -5.46
N GLY A 98 -18.30 15.36 -4.54
CA GLY A 98 -18.39 15.85 -3.16
C GLY A 98 -18.46 17.38 -3.11
N LYS A 99 -17.58 18.06 -3.84
CA LYS A 99 -17.55 19.53 -3.95
C LYS A 99 -18.82 20.10 -4.58
N ALA A 100 -19.30 19.50 -5.66
CA ALA A 100 -20.54 19.90 -6.33
C ALA A 100 -21.76 19.82 -5.38
N LEU A 101 -21.78 18.82 -4.49
CA LEU A 101 -22.84 18.63 -3.51
C LEU A 101 -22.60 19.35 -2.17
N GLY A 102 -21.43 19.99 -1.98
CA GLY A 102 -21.07 20.65 -0.73
C GLY A 102 -20.87 19.69 0.45
N VAL A 103 -20.50 18.43 0.19
CA VAL A 103 -20.32 17.39 1.22
C VAL A 103 -18.94 16.72 1.13
N PRO A 104 -18.38 16.25 2.26
CA PRO A 104 -17.17 15.43 2.20
C PRO A 104 -17.46 14.09 1.53
N VAL A 105 -16.46 13.52 0.83
CA VAL A 105 -16.61 12.30 0.01
C VAL A 105 -17.25 11.14 0.76
N TYR A 106 -16.94 10.94 2.05
CA TYR A 106 -17.55 9.85 2.83
C TYR A 106 -19.09 9.95 2.95
N GLN A 107 -19.68 11.14 2.81
CA GLN A 107 -21.15 11.31 2.82
C GLN A 107 -21.80 10.77 1.56
N LEU A 108 -21.06 10.62 0.47
CA LEU A 108 -21.56 9.98 -0.75
C LEU A 108 -21.87 8.49 -0.55
N PHE A 109 -21.40 7.90 0.56
CA PHE A 109 -21.44 6.46 0.84
C PHE A 109 -22.15 6.11 2.16
N GLY A 110 -23.15 6.90 2.55
CA GLY A 110 -23.95 6.64 3.76
C GLY A 110 -23.38 7.25 5.05
N GLY A 111 -22.24 7.93 4.96
CA GLY A 111 -21.68 8.73 6.03
C GLY A 111 -20.71 8.02 6.95
N LYS A 112 -20.12 8.80 7.86
CA LYS A 112 -19.12 8.29 8.80
C LYS A 112 -19.77 7.50 9.94
N LEU A 113 -19.20 6.34 10.26
CA LEU A 113 -19.55 5.54 11.43
C LEU A 113 -18.61 5.78 12.62
N ARG A 114 -17.58 6.60 12.44
CA ARG A 114 -16.57 6.93 13.45
C ARG A 114 -15.96 8.31 13.19
N GLU A 115 -15.54 8.96 14.26
CA GLU A 115 -14.93 10.30 14.23
C GLU A 115 -13.42 10.28 14.00
N ARG A 116 -12.77 9.16 14.33
CA ARG A 116 -11.31 9.00 14.23
C ARG A 116 -10.97 7.60 13.76
N ILE A 117 -9.89 7.47 13.00
CA ILE A 117 -9.32 6.20 12.54
C ILE A 117 -7.98 6.00 13.24
N PRO A 118 -7.76 4.89 13.96
CA PRO A 118 -6.44 4.53 14.47
C PRO A 118 -5.46 4.34 13.32
N VAL A 119 -4.26 4.92 13.44
CA VAL A 119 -3.19 4.79 12.45
C VAL A 119 -1.99 4.12 13.07
N TYR A 120 -1.21 3.45 12.23
CA TYR A 120 0.13 2.97 12.57
C TYR A 120 1.18 3.81 11.85
N TRP A 121 2.36 3.91 12.44
CA TRP A 121 3.48 4.54 11.75
C TRP A 121 4.06 3.55 10.73
N SER A 122 3.67 3.72 9.46
CA SER A 122 4.19 2.91 8.34
C SER A 122 5.62 3.29 7.96
N HIS A 123 6.37 2.34 7.38
CA HIS A 123 7.79 2.52 7.01
C HIS A 123 8.66 3.04 8.17
N CYS A 124 8.32 2.62 9.40
CA CYS A 124 9.04 3.02 10.60
C CYS A 124 10.43 2.39 10.59
N GLY A 125 11.46 3.25 10.58
CA GLY A 125 12.86 2.85 10.43
C GLY A 125 13.31 2.76 8.97
N SER A 126 12.54 2.13 8.08
CA SER A 126 12.97 1.89 6.69
C SER A 126 13.18 3.18 5.89
N TYR A 127 12.36 4.23 6.10
CA TYR A 127 12.60 5.54 5.49
C TYR A 127 13.81 6.28 6.09
N ARG A 128 14.03 6.17 7.41
CA ARG A 128 15.19 6.79 8.09
C ARG A 128 16.51 6.09 7.76
N MET A 129 16.46 4.81 7.40
CA MET A 129 17.62 4.05 6.95
C MET A 129 18.04 4.45 5.52
N ARG A 130 17.06 4.61 4.63
CA ARG A 130 17.29 4.91 3.21
C ARG A 130 17.50 6.38 2.90
N ASN A 131 16.66 7.25 3.45
CA ASN A 131 16.55 8.65 3.05
C ASN A 131 16.54 9.63 4.23
N PRO A 132 17.41 9.48 5.24
CA PRO A 132 17.35 10.28 6.48
C PRO A 132 17.40 11.79 6.24
N ASP A 133 18.19 12.24 5.26
CA ASP A 133 18.35 13.66 4.93
C ASP A 133 17.07 14.26 4.33
N ILE A 134 16.35 13.46 3.53
CA ILE A 134 15.10 13.89 2.89
C ILE A 134 13.96 13.93 3.92
N VAL A 135 13.85 12.90 4.78
CA VAL A 135 12.82 12.90 5.84
C VAL A 135 13.19 13.80 7.04
N LYS A 136 14.41 14.34 7.07
CA LYS A 136 14.92 15.26 8.11
C LYS A 136 14.83 14.68 9.53
N THR A 137 15.28 13.45 9.69
CA THR A 137 15.27 12.75 10.99
C THR A 137 16.61 12.06 11.27
N PRO A 138 16.93 11.75 12.54
CA PRO A 138 18.10 10.95 12.86
C PRO A 138 18.13 9.64 12.06
N PRO A 139 19.27 9.29 11.43
CA PRO A 139 19.36 8.09 10.62
C PRO A 139 19.24 6.83 11.49
N VAL A 140 18.71 5.76 10.90
CA VAL A 140 18.74 4.43 11.50
C VAL A 140 19.86 3.64 10.83
N ARG A 141 20.89 3.29 11.61
CA ARG A 141 22.08 2.56 11.14
C ARG A 141 22.34 1.28 11.93
N THR A 142 21.77 1.16 13.13
CA THR A 142 21.96 0.06 14.07
C THR A 142 20.63 -0.38 14.70
N TYR A 143 20.60 -1.57 15.32
CA TYR A 143 19.42 -2.00 16.09
C TYR A 143 19.16 -1.12 17.32
N ASP A 144 20.19 -0.48 17.89
CA ASP A 144 20.02 0.51 18.96
C ASP A 144 19.29 1.77 18.47
N ASP A 145 19.52 2.20 17.24
CA ASP A 145 18.74 3.28 16.61
C ASP A 145 17.26 2.88 16.46
N MET A 146 17.00 1.62 16.08
CA MET A 146 15.63 1.10 15.99
C MET A 146 14.95 1.04 17.36
N THR A 147 15.70 0.67 18.41
CA THR A 147 15.22 0.70 19.80
C THR A 147 14.83 2.13 20.23
N ARG A 148 15.70 3.12 19.97
CA ARG A 148 15.37 4.54 20.21
C ARG A 148 14.14 5.00 19.42
N LEU A 149 14.03 4.58 18.16
CA LEU A 149 12.86 4.88 17.34
C LEU A 149 11.59 4.22 17.88
N GLY A 150 11.66 3.00 18.41
CA GLY A 150 10.55 2.35 19.11
C GLY A 150 10.05 3.16 20.30
N ALA A 151 10.97 3.72 21.11
CA ALA A 151 10.62 4.63 22.19
C ALA A 151 9.96 5.93 21.67
N GLU A 152 10.45 6.47 20.55
CA GLU A 152 9.86 7.64 19.89
C GLU A 152 8.43 7.37 19.40
N VAL A 153 8.15 6.19 18.82
CA VAL A 153 6.79 5.78 18.40
C VAL A 153 5.81 5.91 19.56
N LYS A 154 6.17 5.36 20.72
CA LYS A 154 5.37 5.44 21.95
C LYS A 154 5.22 6.89 22.42
N ALA A 155 6.33 7.64 22.49
CA ALA A 155 6.33 9.02 22.95
C ALA A 155 5.46 9.94 22.08
N ARG A 156 5.36 9.67 20.78
CA ARG A 156 4.50 10.40 19.84
C ARG A 156 3.03 9.96 19.86
N GLY A 157 2.67 8.99 20.69
CA GLY A 157 1.29 8.55 20.88
C GLY A 157 0.75 7.58 19.82
N PHE A 158 1.62 7.04 18.94
CA PHE A 158 1.23 5.97 18.04
C PHE A 158 0.96 4.68 18.84
N ARG A 159 -0.05 3.92 18.41
CA ARG A 159 -0.39 2.63 19.03
C ARG A 159 0.20 1.44 18.29
N ALA A 160 0.74 1.65 17.10
CA ALA A 160 1.39 0.62 16.32
C ALA A 160 2.41 1.20 15.33
N LEU A 161 3.34 0.38 14.87
CA LEU A 161 4.30 0.67 13.81
C LEU A 161 4.37 -0.49 12.82
N LYS A 162 4.72 -0.21 11.56
CA LYS A 162 5.09 -1.21 10.55
C LYS A 162 6.52 -0.96 10.08
N THR A 163 7.33 -2.01 10.06
CA THR A 163 8.73 -1.96 9.60
C THR A 163 8.99 -3.04 8.54
N ASN A 164 10.20 -3.08 8.01
CA ASN A 164 10.66 -4.07 7.03
C ASN A 164 11.94 -4.73 7.55
N THR A 165 12.27 -5.91 7.03
CA THR A 165 13.49 -6.63 7.40
C THR A 165 14.74 -5.79 7.11
N ALA A 166 15.57 -5.59 8.14
CA ALA A 166 16.89 -5.00 8.01
C ALA A 166 17.97 -6.05 8.28
N LEU A 167 19.02 -6.06 7.47
CA LEU A 167 20.21 -6.90 7.64
C LEU A 167 21.36 -6.04 8.12
N GLU A 168 22.17 -6.57 9.03
CA GLU A 168 23.42 -5.93 9.42
C GLU A 168 24.55 -6.43 8.49
N ILE A 169 25.01 -5.55 7.61
CA ILE A 169 26.07 -5.81 6.65
C ILE A 169 27.15 -4.75 6.88
N ASP A 170 28.40 -5.17 7.07
CA ASP A 170 29.53 -4.28 7.33
C ASP A 170 29.26 -3.25 8.46
N ALA A 171 28.71 -3.74 9.58
CA ALA A 171 28.32 -2.95 10.76
C ALA A 171 27.27 -1.86 10.52
N LYS A 172 26.47 -1.99 9.46
CA LYS A 172 25.38 -1.07 9.12
C LYS A 172 24.11 -1.83 8.74
N LEU A 173 22.97 -1.30 9.14
CA LEU A 173 21.68 -1.79 8.70
C LEU A 173 21.37 -1.40 7.26
N GLU A 174 20.98 -2.39 6.47
CA GLU A 174 20.47 -2.26 5.10
C GLU A 174 19.10 -2.94 4.94
N ALA A 175 18.26 -2.40 4.06
CA ALA A 175 16.95 -3.00 3.80
C ALA A 175 17.09 -4.30 3.00
N TYR A 176 16.55 -5.41 3.51
CA TYR A 176 16.39 -6.63 2.72
C TYR A 176 15.23 -6.45 1.74
N ARG A 177 15.50 -6.53 0.42
CA ARG A 177 14.49 -6.26 -0.62
C ARG A 177 14.67 -7.02 -1.93
N PRO A 178 14.98 -8.33 -1.92
CA PRO A 178 15.31 -9.06 -3.13
C PRO A 178 14.17 -9.15 -4.15
N GLY A 179 12.93 -8.97 -3.71
CA GLY A 179 11.75 -8.94 -4.59
C GLY A 179 11.68 -7.71 -5.50
N PHE A 180 12.48 -6.66 -5.24
CA PHE A 180 12.40 -5.38 -5.96
C PHE A 180 13.73 -4.92 -6.56
N VAL A 181 14.81 -5.69 -6.42
CA VAL A 181 16.14 -5.34 -6.92
C VAL A 181 16.52 -6.27 -8.07
N VAL A 182 17.20 -5.73 -9.08
CA VAL A 182 17.70 -6.48 -10.24
C VAL A 182 19.23 -6.49 -10.20
N GLY A 183 19.83 -7.67 -10.24
CA GLY A 183 21.29 -7.86 -10.22
C GLY A 183 21.70 -9.28 -10.64
N ARG A 184 22.99 -9.58 -10.65
CA ARG A 184 23.50 -10.93 -10.98
C ARG A 184 23.13 -11.90 -9.84
N GLY A 185 22.45 -13.00 -10.17
CA GLY A 185 21.92 -13.97 -9.19
C GLY A 185 20.46 -13.74 -8.80
N PHE A 186 19.80 -12.69 -9.30
CA PHE A 186 18.40 -12.40 -8.98
C PHE A 186 17.38 -13.16 -9.86
N PRO A 187 16.12 -13.33 -9.39
CA PRO A 187 15.63 -13.02 -8.05
C PRO A 187 15.85 -14.20 -7.10
N GLU A 188 16.98 -14.22 -6.39
CA GLU A 188 17.22 -15.16 -5.30
C GLU A 188 16.36 -14.72 -4.11
N ARG A 189 15.16 -15.30 -4.02
CA ARG A 189 14.16 -15.10 -2.95
C ARG A 189 14.20 -16.27 -1.96
N ASN A 190 15.40 -16.79 -1.77
CA ASN A 190 15.70 -17.83 -0.80
C ASN A 190 15.79 -17.21 0.59
N TRP A 191 15.59 -18.05 1.60
CA TRP A 191 15.83 -17.70 2.99
C TRP A 191 17.11 -18.40 3.46
N ASP A 192 17.71 -17.87 4.51
CA ASP A 192 18.72 -18.56 5.31
C ASP A 192 18.57 -18.13 6.78
N ASP A 193 19.34 -18.78 7.67
CA ASP A 193 19.30 -18.50 9.10
C ASP A 193 19.70 -17.06 9.43
N PHE A 194 20.59 -16.45 8.63
CA PHE A 194 21.03 -15.08 8.83
C PHE A 194 19.89 -14.08 8.56
N ILE A 195 19.16 -14.26 7.46
CA ILE A 195 18.00 -13.42 7.09
C ILE A 195 16.88 -13.60 8.12
N ALA A 196 16.57 -14.84 8.51
CA ALA A 196 15.53 -15.14 9.49
C ALA A 196 15.86 -14.52 10.88
N THR A 197 17.10 -14.70 11.34
CA THR A 197 17.59 -14.09 12.59
C THR A 197 17.56 -12.56 12.52
N SER A 198 17.89 -11.96 11.37
CA SER A 198 17.87 -10.51 11.20
C SER A 198 16.45 -9.93 11.20
N ALA A 199 15.48 -10.66 10.65
CA ALA A 199 14.06 -10.29 10.77
C ALA A 199 13.59 -10.29 12.23
N ALA A 200 13.97 -11.32 13.01
CA ALA A 200 13.67 -11.38 14.45
C ALA A 200 14.33 -10.22 15.22
N LYS A 201 15.64 -9.98 15.01
CA LYS A 201 16.36 -8.86 15.62
C LYS A 201 15.72 -7.50 15.31
N THR A 202 15.23 -7.30 14.09
CA THR A 202 14.55 -6.07 13.69
C THR A 202 13.33 -5.80 14.55
N VAL A 203 12.44 -6.80 14.71
CA VAL A 203 11.21 -6.63 15.50
C VAL A 203 11.49 -6.61 17.01
N GLU A 204 12.48 -7.35 17.48
CA GLU A 204 12.95 -7.34 18.87
C GLU A 204 13.51 -5.97 19.29
N ALA A 205 14.30 -5.34 18.44
CA ALA A 205 14.83 -3.99 18.68
C ALA A 205 13.70 -2.97 18.86
N PHE A 206 12.71 -2.97 17.96
CA PHE A 206 11.53 -2.12 18.13
C PHE A 206 10.77 -2.44 19.41
N ARG A 207 10.55 -3.72 19.71
CA ARG A 207 9.86 -4.19 20.92
C ARG A 207 10.55 -3.71 22.20
N ALA A 208 11.89 -3.77 22.25
CA ALA A 208 12.67 -3.29 23.39
C ALA A 208 12.46 -1.79 23.64
N GLY A 209 12.28 -1.00 22.58
CA GLY A 209 12.05 0.44 22.68
C GLY A 209 10.60 0.84 22.99
N CYS A 210 9.64 0.21 22.31
CA CYS A 210 8.23 0.61 22.38
C CYS A 210 7.46 -0.10 23.51
N GLY A 211 8.00 -1.17 24.07
CA GLY A 211 7.37 -1.97 25.12
C GLY A 211 6.29 -2.93 24.58
N PRO A 212 5.60 -3.66 25.48
CA PRO A 212 4.71 -4.76 25.09
C PRO A 212 3.39 -4.31 24.46
N ASP A 213 2.92 -3.09 24.75
CA ASP A 213 1.57 -2.64 24.39
C ASP A 213 1.46 -2.05 22.98
N ILE A 214 2.58 -1.70 22.36
CA ILE A 214 2.60 -1.12 21.01
C ILE A 214 2.53 -2.25 19.97
N GLY A 215 1.59 -2.15 19.03
CA GLY A 215 1.51 -3.08 17.92
C GLY A 215 2.73 -3.00 17.02
N ILE A 216 3.25 -4.15 16.59
CA ILE A 216 4.37 -4.23 15.63
C ILE A 216 3.91 -5.08 14.46
N MET A 217 4.03 -4.52 13.26
CA MET A 217 3.87 -5.23 12.01
C MET A 217 5.23 -5.36 11.33
N LEU A 218 5.52 -6.55 10.82
CA LEU A 218 6.67 -6.76 9.94
C LEU A 218 6.15 -6.97 8.53
N ASP A 219 6.69 -6.21 7.58
CA ASP A 219 6.32 -6.29 6.19
C ASP A 219 7.49 -6.80 5.34
N THR A 220 7.25 -7.96 4.74
CA THR A 220 8.20 -8.72 3.93
C THR A 220 7.92 -8.62 2.44
N ASN A 221 6.85 -7.93 2.02
CA ASN A 221 6.51 -7.67 0.62
C ASN A 221 6.61 -8.99 -0.21
N PHE A 222 7.22 -8.93 -1.39
CA PHE A 222 7.45 -10.06 -2.31
C PHE A 222 8.82 -10.74 -2.13
N HIS A 223 9.44 -10.65 -0.94
CA HIS A 223 10.87 -10.97 -0.77
C HIS A 223 11.20 -12.46 -0.67
N PHE A 224 10.20 -13.33 -0.48
CA PHE A 224 10.41 -14.77 -0.35
C PHE A 224 9.50 -15.58 -1.26
N ARG A 225 9.75 -16.89 -1.31
CA ARG A 225 8.78 -17.91 -1.74
C ARG A 225 8.11 -18.53 -0.51
N THR A 226 7.14 -19.41 -0.74
CA THR A 226 6.32 -20.04 0.31
C THR A 226 7.13 -20.60 1.48
N GLU A 227 8.23 -21.31 1.21
CA GLU A 227 9.10 -21.82 2.27
C GLU A 227 9.72 -20.69 3.10
N GLY A 228 10.34 -19.70 2.45
CA GLY A 228 10.98 -18.59 3.13
C GLY A 228 10.01 -17.81 4.01
N PHE A 229 8.78 -17.54 3.54
CA PHE A 229 7.77 -16.90 4.37
C PHE A 229 7.43 -17.70 5.63
N ARG A 230 7.32 -19.03 5.56
CA ARG A 230 7.07 -19.88 6.74
C ARG A 230 8.23 -19.79 7.74
N ARG A 231 9.46 -19.73 7.25
CA ARG A 231 10.68 -19.64 8.07
C ARG A 231 10.81 -18.28 8.74
N ILE A 232 10.48 -17.21 8.03
CA ILE A 232 10.39 -15.86 8.64
C ILE A 232 9.28 -15.82 9.69
N ALA A 233 8.09 -16.37 9.39
CA ALA A 233 6.98 -16.41 10.34
C ALA A 233 7.35 -17.15 11.64
N GLU A 234 8.05 -18.27 11.53
CA GLU A 234 8.59 -19.01 12.68
C GLU A 234 9.57 -18.14 13.50
N ALA A 235 10.55 -17.51 12.83
CA ALA A 235 11.57 -16.70 13.49
C ALA A 235 11.01 -15.48 14.22
N VAL A 236 9.97 -14.83 13.68
CA VAL A 236 9.39 -13.61 14.28
C VAL A 236 8.22 -13.90 15.23
N GLY A 237 7.77 -15.15 15.31
CA GLY A 237 6.65 -15.57 16.17
C GLY A 237 6.76 -15.11 17.64
N PRO A 238 7.94 -15.24 18.29
CA PRO A 238 8.13 -14.78 19.68
C PRO A 238 7.85 -13.29 19.91
N ALA A 239 7.96 -12.44 18.87
CA ALA A 239 7.76 -10.99 18.97
C ALA A 239 6.28 -10.56 19.09
N LYS A 240 5.33 -11.50 18.90
CA LYS A 240 3.88 -11.29 18.98
C LYS A 240 3.43 -10.12 18.11
N LEU A 241 3.61 -10.28 16.80
CA LEU A 241 3.25 -9.26 15.82
C LEU A 241 1.73 -9.04 15.78
N THR A 242 1.33 -7.80 15.49
CA THR A 242 -0.05 -7.47 15.10
C THR A 242 -0.39 -8.20 13.80
N TRP A 243 0.52 -8.17 12.83
CA TRP A 243 0.52 -9.07 11.68
C TRP A 243 1.93 -9.21 11.08
N LEU A 244 2.16 -10.32 10.39
CA LEU A 244 3.21 -10.46 9.38
C LEU A 244 2.59 -10.22 8.01
N GLU A 245 3.13 -9.25 7.28
CA GLU A 245 2.67 -8.91 5.94
C GLU A 245 3.58 -9.53 4.89
N LEU A 246 2.96 -10.17 3.91
CA LEU A 246 3.62 -10.83 2.80
C LEU A 246 2.72 -10.76 1.58
N ASP A 247 3.32 -10.70 0.39
CA ASP A 247 2.57 -10.68 -0.85
C ASP A 247 3.05 -11.75 -1.82
N MET A 248 2.07 -12.44 -2.41
CA MET A 248 2.26 -13.45 -3.44
C MET A 248 1.05 -13.43 -4.37
N HIS A 249 1.28 -13.76 -5.63
CA HIS A 249 0.20 -13.92 -6.62
C HIS A 249 -0.30 -15.37 -6.63
N ASP A 250 -0.45 -15.97 -5.46
CA ASP A 250 -0.87 -17.35 -5.26
C ASP A 250 -1.62 -17.50 -3.92
N PRO A 251 -2.96 -17.42 -3.93
CA PRO A 251 -3.77 -17.44 -2.70
C PRO A 251 -3.62 -18.75 -1.91
N GLN A 252 -3.36 -19.87 -2.57
CA GLN A 252 -3.23 -21.17 -1.91
C GLN A 252 -1.92 -21.26 -1.12
N SER A 253 -0.83 -20.68 -1.65
CA SER A 253 0.42 -20.58 -0.90
C SER A 253 0.31 -19.64 0.29
N ILE A 254 -0.40 -18.51 0.19
CA ILE A 254 -0.63 -17.62 1.35
C ILE A 254 -1.47 -18.36 2.41
N ALA A 255 -2.53 -19.05 2.00
CA ALA A 255 -3.35 -19.86 2.91
C ALA A 255 -2.53 -20.95 3.63
N LEU A 256 -1.61 -21.61 2.91
CA LEU A 256 -0.68 -22.58 3.49
C LEU A 256 0.25 -21.95 4.53
N ILE A 257 0.79 -20.75 4.27
CA ILE A 257 1.62 -20.02 5.23
C ILE A 257 0.79 -19.64 6.46
N ARG A 258 -0.36 -19.01 6.25
CA ARG A 258 -1.25 -18.54 7.32
C ARG A 258 -1.66 -19.67 8.26
N ARG A 259 -1.98 -20.84 7.71
CA ARG A 259 -2.39 -22.02 8.51
C ARG A 259 -1.38 -22.37 9.60
N ASP A 260 -0.09 -22.21 9.31
CA ASP A 260 0.99 -22.64 10.19
C ASP A 260 1.68 -21.44 10.90
N ALA A 261 1.29 -20.20 10.59
CA ALA A 261 1.94 -19.00 11.10
C ALA A 261 1.61 -18.76 12.58
N PRO A 262 2.60 -18.40 13.43
CA PRO A 262 2.37 -18.10 14.84
C PRO A 262 1.78 -16.70 15.09
N CYS A 263 1.43 -15.96 14.03
CA CYS A 263 0.88 -14.61 14.10
C CYS A 263 -0.09 -14.36 12.92
N PRO A 264 -0.97 -13.35 13.00
CA PRO A 264 -1.88 -13.01 11.91
C PRO A 264 -1.13 -12.66 10.62
N ILE A 265 -1.68 -13.05 9.48
CA ILE A 265 -1.13 -12.71 8.16
C ILE A 265 -1.92 -11.55 7.54
N ALA A 266 -1.21 -10.57 6.99
CA ALA A 266 -1.80 -9.53 6.14
C ALA A 266 -1.26 -9.65 4.71
N SER A 267 -2.10 -9.33 3.72
CA SER A 267 -1.72 -9.30 2.30
C SER A 267 -2.76 -8.54 1.49
N GLY A 268 -2.49 -8.34 0.20
CA GLY A 268 -3.48 -7.93 -0.80
C GLY A 268 -3.30 -6.53 -1.35
N GLU A 269 -2.25 -5.81 -0.92
CA GLU A 269 -2.07 -4.40 -1.29
C GLU A 269 -1.95 -4.18 -2.82
N THR A 270 -1.49 -5.20 -3.55
CA THR A 270 -1.35 -5.13 -5.02
C THR A 270 -2.54 -5.73 -5.79
N LEU A 271 -3.59 -6.21 -5.11
CA LEU A 271 -4.76 -6.82 -5.76
C LEU A 271 -5.72 -5.73 -6.27
N LEU A 272 -6.38 -6.04 -7.39
CA LEU A 272 -7.16 -5.07 -8.16
C LEU A 272 -8.58 -5.57 -8.44
N GLU A 273 -9.56 -4.78 -8.01
CA GLU A 273 -10.99 -5.07 -8.02
C GLU A 273 -11.37 -6.30 -7.19
N ARG A 274 -12.67 -6.37 -6.86
CA ARG A 274 -13.24 -7.49 -6.09
C ARG A 274 -12.98 -8.88 -6.71
N ARG A 275 -12.75 -8.95 -8.03
CA ARG A 275 -12.48 -10.20 -8.74
C ARG A 275 -11.13 -10.79 -8.38
N ASP A 276 -10.12 -9.96 -8.20
CA ASP A 276 -8.77 -10.41 -7.86
C ASP A 276 -8.68 -10.76 -6.36
N PHE A 277 -9.45 -10.07 -5.50
CA PHE A 277 -9.56 -10.40 -4.07
C PHE A 277 -10.33 -11.70 -3.79
N ARG A 278 -11.37 -12.00 -4.58
CA ARG A 278 -12.25 -13.18 -4.39
C ARG A 278 -11.51 -14.49 -4.10
N PRO A 279 -10.54 -14.96 -4.92
CA PRO A 279 -9.88 -16.24 -4.66
C PRO A 279 -9.07 -16.24 -3.35
N TYR A 280 -8.58 -15.09 -2.89
CA TYR A 280 -7.87 -14.99 -1.61
C TYR A 280 -8.84 -15.15 -0.43
N PHE A 281 -10.04 -14.55 -0.52
CA PHE A 281 -11.08 -14.74 0.49
C PHE A 281 -11.62 -16.18 0.48
N GLU A 282 -11.86 -16.77 -0.69
CA GLU A 282 -12.34 -18.17 -0.82
C GLU A 282 -11.35 -19.18 -0.23
N HIS A 283 -10.05 -18.87 -0.26
CA HIS A 283 -8.99 -19.68 0.34
C HIS A 283 -8.63 -19.30 1.78
N TYR A 284 -9.28 -18.29 2.39
CA TYR A 284 -8.92 -17.75 3.71
C TYR A 284 -7.43 -17.40 3.83
N ALA A 285 -6.90 -16.75 2.78
CA ALA A 285 -5.47 -16.55 2.58
C ALA A 285 -4.81 -15.68 3.67
N PHE A 286 -5.50 -14.66 4.18
CA PHE A 286 -4.95 -13.71 5.16
C PHE A 286 -6.02 -13.36 6.22
N ASP A 287 -5.57 -12.89 7.39
CA ASP A 287 -6.42 -12.37 8.46
C ASP A 287 -6.80 -10.91 8.21
N THR A 288 -5.93 -10.15 7.55
CA THR A 288 -6.15 -8.73 7.21
C THR A 288 -5.96 -8.51 5.71
N ALA A 289 -7.01 -8.05 5.04
CA ALA A 289 -6.95 -7.59 3.66
C ALA A 289 -6.44 -6.15 3.62
N ILE A 290 -5.34 -5.91 2.89
CA ILE A 290 -4.88 -4.56 2.61
C ILE A 290 -5.44 -4.15 1.26
N VAL A 291 -6.24 -3.08 1.23
CA VAL A 291 -6.87 -2.58 0.00
C VAL A 291 -6.24 -1.25 -0.36
N ASP A 292 -5.54 -1.20 -1.49
CA ASP A 292 -5.04 0.06 -2.03
C ASP A 292 -6.20 0.83 -2.70
N VAL A 293 -6.69 1.85 -1.99
CA VAL A 293 -7.78 2.73 -2.41
C VAL A 293 -7.38 3.65 -3.56
N ILE A 294 -6.09 3.98 -3.66
CA ILE A 294 -5.57 4.83 -4.73
C ILE A 294 -5.57 4.05 -6.04
N TRP A 295 -5.16 2.78 -6.00
CA TRP A 295 -5.11 1.89 -7.16
C TRP A 295 -6.50 1.43 -7.59
N ASN A 296 -7.36 1.13 -6.63
CA ASN A 296 -8.68 0.61 -6.93
C ASN A 296 -9.70 1.71 -7.24
N GLY A 297 -9.56 2.91 -6.68
CA GLY A 297 -10.66 3.87 -6.60
C GLY A 297 -11.55 3.56 -5.39
N PHE A 298 -11.98 4.61 -4.68
CA PHE A 298 -12.68 4.47 -3.40
C PHE A 298 -14.02 3.73 -3.51
N ALA A 299 -14.77 3.90 -4.60
CA ALA A 299 -16.03 3.19 -4.77
C ALA A 299 -15.80 1.69 -4.95
N GLU A 300 -14.84 1.28 -5.80
CA GLU A 300 -14.48 -0.14 -5.94
C GLU A 300 -13.88 -0.69 -4.64
N SER A 301 -13.12 0.09 -3.88
CA SER A 301 -12.62 -0.33 -2.57
C SER A 301 -13.73 -0.62 -1.56
N LEU A 302 -14.83 0.14 -1.57
CA LEU A 302 -15.99 -0.19 -0.74
C LEU A 302 -16.66 -1.49 -1.17
N LYS A 303 -16.71 -1.76 -2.48
CA LYS A 303 -17.21 -3.02 -3.02
C LYS A 303 -16.32 -4.21 -2.63
N ILE A 304 -15.00 -4.03 -2.55
CA ILE A 304 -14.06 -5.03 -2.02
C ILE A 304 -14.30 -5.25 -0.51
N ALA A 305 -14.46 -4.17 0.26
CA ALA A 305 -14.67 -4.25 1.71
C ALA A 305 -16.02 -4.90 2.11
N ALA A 306 -16.97 -4.99 1.19
CA ALA A 306 -18.28 -5.61 1.39
C ALA A 306 -18.36 -7.09 0.97
N LEU A 307 -17.31 -7.64 0.34
CA LEU A 307 -17.21 -9.07 0.04
C LEU A 307 -17.09 -9.91 1.31
#